data_AF-A0A9D1L3C9-F1
#
_entry.id   AF-A0A9D1L3C9-F1
#
_cell.length_a   1.000
_cell.length_b   1.000
_cell.length_c   1.000
_cell.angle_alpha   90.00
_cell.angle_beta   90.00
_cell.angle_gamma   90.00
#
_symmetry.space_group_name_H-M   'P 1'
#
loop_
_entity.id
_entity.type
_entity.pdbx_description
1 polymer ?
#
loop_
_entity_poly.entity_id
_entity_poly.type
_entity_poly.pdbx_seq_one_letter_code
_entity_poly.pdbx_strand_id
1 'polypeptide(L)'
;MFCGKCGARMADDAKFCNACGAPVVRRAASAPSETAADNQVHTASFSEQSERGDVQAQIHQARTRTRRRMPLVLIVILVILALSVTAFATWMVYTQVIQPSQQQEETAAPEEESTDNDASQALASQEDVYAAKIAEYTAALQDPENAQVSEDVSRAVMNDYTFSQNRSSSYVGMRYAFVDLGEDGILDLVVAAVEEDGTASPVAVYSHADDEVSVIESIVYAWAASPSSMRIYTDGSVLVTDSGDEYHVRLTAIEDGLPVVEADYGASLPNGRFYAGSGGSELQISEEEFYEHEDELKNLLDGKQELTIPGDAWHSFS
;
A
#
# COMPACT_ATOMS: atom_id res chain seq x y z
N MET A 1 26.76 -19.16 -10.22
CA MET A 1 25.78 -19.98 -9.47
C MET A 1 24.49 -19.21 -9.19
N PHE A 2 23.40 -19.84 -8.74
CA PHE A 2 22.14 -19.15 -8.39
C PHE A 2 21.83 -19.30 -6.89
N CYS A 3 21.20 -18.29 -6.30
CA CYS A 3 20.83 -18.30 -4.89
C CYS A 3 19.69 -19.31 -4.65
N GLY A 4 19.88 -20.27 -3.74
CA GLY A 4 18.83 -21.21 -3.37
C GLY A 4 17.67 -20.60 -2.59
N LYS A 5 17.77 -19.33 -2.15
CA LYS A 5 16.71 -18.62 -1.43
C LYS A 5 15.86 -17.71 -2.33
N CYS A 6 16.48 -16.98 -3.27
CA CYS A 6 15.77 -15.98 -4.10
C CYS A 6 16.00 -16.13 -5.61
N GLY A 7 16.75 -17.14 -6.06
CA GLY A 7 16.99 -17.38 -7.49
C GLY A 7 17.96 -16.42 -8.18
N ALA A 8 18.47 -15.37 -7.52
CA ALA A 8 19.38 -14.41 -8.14
C ALA A 8 20.71 -15.05 -8.58
N ARG A 9 21.27 -14.57 -9.71
CA ARG A 9 22.57 -15.00 -10.23
C ARG A 9 23.71 -14.41 -9.40
N MET A 10 24.64 -15.26 -8.96
CA MET A 10 25.77 -14.92 -8.11
C MET A 10 27.10 -15.41 -8.73
N ALA A 11 28.20 -14.74 -8.35
CA ALA A 11 29.56 -15.20 -8.63
C ALA A 11 29.84 -16.54 -7.93
N ASP A 12 30.67 -17.40 -8.53
CA ASP A 12 30.90 -18.78 -8.06
C ASP A 12 31.70 -18.86 -6.74
N ASP A 13 32.30 -17.75 -6.30
CA ASP A 13 33.02 -17.60 -5.03
C ASP A 13 32.28 -16.73 -4.00
N ALA A 14 31.06 -16.27 -4.31
CA ALA A 14 30.26 -15.44 -3.42
C ALA A 14 29.98 -16.18 -2.09
N LYS A 15 30.29 -15.52 -0.96
CA LYS A 15 29.98 -16.03 0.39
C LYS A 15 28.53 -15.71 0.82
N PHE A 16 27.93 -14.68 0.23
CA PHE A 16 26.57 -14.21 0.49
C PHE A 16 25.91 -13.76 -0.82
N CYS A 17 24.59 -13.87 -0.88
CA CYS A 17 23.80 -13.35 -1.99
C CYS A 17 23.76 -11.82 -1.96
N ASN A 18 24.15 -11.17 -3.05
CA ASN A 18 24.09 -9.72 -3.20
C ASN A 18 22.66 -9.17 -3.33
N ALA A 19 21.67 -10.02 -3.62
CA ALA A 19 20.27 -9.60 -3.75
C ALA A 19 19.46 -9.74 -2.46
N CYS A 20 19.67 -10.81 -1.67
CA CYS A 20 18.85 -11.08 -0.47
C CYS A 20 19.64 -11.30 0.82
N GLY A 21 20.97 -11.17 0.78
CA GLY A 21 21.86 -11.31 1.95
C GLY A 21 22.07 -12.75 2.46
N ALA A 22 21.42 -13.76 1.87
CA ALA A 22 21.51 -15.14 2.34
C ALA A 22 22.95 -15.70 2.20
N PRO A 23 23.48 -16.41 3.22
CA PRO A 23 24.79 -17.05 3.14
C PRO A 23 24.79 -18.20 2.14
N VAL A 24 25.84 -18.27 1.33
CA VAL A 24 26.01 -19.29 0.30
C VAL A 24 26.73 -20.48 0.90
N VAL A 25 25.97 -21.49 1.32
CA VAL A 25 26.55 -22.78 1.78
C VAL A 25 26.99 -23.57 0.55
N ARG A 26 28.31 -23.68 0.33
CA ARG A 26 28.86 -24.55 -0.72
C ARG A 26 28.59 -26.01 -0.33
N ARG A 27 27.55 -26.62 -0.91
CA ARG A 27 27.39 -28.07 -0.89
C ARG A 27 28.39 -28.68 -1.88
N ALA A 28 29.44 -29.32 -1.35
CA ALA A 28 30.22 -30.27 -2.13
C ALA A 28 29.31 -31.43 -2.53
N ALA A 29 29.26 -31.72 -3.82
CA ALA A 29 28.39 -32.74 -4.39
C ALA A 29 28.95 -34.16 -4.17
N SER A 30 28.14 -35.06 -3.64
CA SER A 30 28.13 -36.48 -4.00
C SER A 30 26.83 -37.16 -3.54
N ALA A 31 26.07 -37.62 -4.55
CA ALA A 31 25.11 -38.72 -4.72
C ALA A 31 24.54 -39.58 -3.53
N PRO A 32 23.41 -40.29 -3.74
CA PRO A 32 22.41 -40.66 -2.72
C PRO A 32 22.58 -42.06 -2.12
N SER A 33 22.08 -42.29 -0.89
CA SER A 33 21.63 -43.61 -0.43
C SER A 33 20.79 -43.54 0.87
N GLU A 34 19.62 -44.18 0.78
CA GLU A 34 18.87 -45.00 1.76
C GLU A 34 19.03 -44.81 3.28
N THR A 35 17.87 -44.58 3.90
CA THR A 35 17.26 -45.30 5.05
C THR A 35 18.15 -46.25 5.88
N ALA A 36 18.37 -45.93 7.16
CA ALA A 36 18.16 -46.82 8.31
C ALA A 36 18.49 -46.12 9.64
N ALA A 37 17.76 -46.55 10.67
CA ALA A 37 17.80 -46.14 12.07
C ALA A 37 19.18 -46.20 12.74
N ASP A 38 19.41 -45.40 13.79
CA ASP A 38 19.36 -45.87 15.19
C ASP A 38 19.77 -44.73 16.17
N ASN A 39 18.82 -44.43 17.06
CA ASN A 39 18.96 -44.21 18.51
C ASN A 39 20.36 -43.96 19.10
N GLN A 40 20.56 -42.84 19.80
CA GLN A 40 20.65 -42.82 21.27
C GLN A 40 21.12 -41.47 21.83
N VAL A 41 20.42 -41.08 22.90
CA VAL A 41 20.74 -40.07 23.89
C VAL A 41 22.06 -40.41 24.60
N HIS A 42 22.95 -39.44 24.80
CA HIS A 42 23.75 -39.35 26.02
C HIS A 42 24.03 -37.90 26.42
N THR A 43 23.62 -37.60 27.64
CA THR A 43 23.86 -36.39 28.41
C THR A 43 25.22 -36.48 29.09
N ALA A 44 25.77 -35.30 29.43
CA ALA A 44 26.77 -35.00 30.46
C ALA A 44 28.26 -35.05 30.03
N SER A 45 28.94 -33.90 30.08
CA SER A 45 29.66 -33.44 31.30
C SER A 45 30.68 -32.34 30.97
N PHE A 46 30.70 -31.32 31.82
CA PHE A 46 31.74 -30.31 32.00
C PHE A 46 33.12 -30.94 32.29
N SER A 47 34.22 -30.29 31.86
CA SER A 47 35.37 -29.94 32.73
C SER A 47 36.27 -28.87 32.07
N GLU A 48 36.71 -27.92 32.89
CA GLU A 48 37.61 -26.79 32.62
C GLU A 48 39.10 -27.18 32.60
N GLN A 49 39.92 -26.42 31.86
CA GLN A 49 41.30 -25.97 32.20
C GLN A 49 41.84 -25.14 31.01
N SER A 50 41.92 -23.81 31.04
CA SER A 50 42.94 -22.95 31.68
C SER A 50 44.38 -23.24 31.28
N GLU A 51 44.94 -22.43 30.37
CA GLU A 51 46.35 -22.02 30.44
C GLU A 51 46.56 -20.62 29.83
N ARG A 52 47.21 -19.76 30.62
CA ARG A 52 47.60 -18.38 30.35
C ARG A 52 49.01 -18.32 29.76
N GLY A 53 49.24 -17.38 28.84
CA GLY A 53 50.56 -16.87 28.42
C GLY A 53 50.46 -16.31 27.00
N ASP A 54 51.00 -15.18 26.58
CA ASP A 54 51.86 -14.17 27.18
C ASP A 54 51.75 -12.96 26.22
N VAL A 55 51.06 -11.90 26.63
CA VAL A 55 50.78 -10.69 25.81
C VAL A 55 51.99 -9.74 25.81
N GLN A 56 53.10 -10.12 26.43
CA GLN A 56 54.22 -9.21 26.69
C GLN A 56 55.36 -9.30 25.66
N ALA A 57 55.32 -10.25 24.72
CA ALA A 57 56.39 -10.49 23.75
C ALA A 57 56.29 -9.71 22.42
N GLN A 58 55.19 -9.00 22.12
CA GLN A 58 55.04 -8.27 20.85
C GLN A 58 55.28 -6.74 20.94
N ILE A 59 55.63 -6.21 22.12
CA ILE A 59 55.76 -4.76 22.35
C ILE A 59 57.14 -4.17 21.97
N HIS A 60 58.12 -4.98 21.52
CA HIS A 60 59.49 -4.49 21.30
C HIS A 60 59.97 -4.26 19.86
N GLN A 61 59.09 -4.27 18.84
CA GLN A 61 59.52 -4.01 17.44
C GLN A 61 59.03 -2.72 16.78
N ALA A 62 58.24 -1.87 17.44
CA ALA A 62 57.80 -0.60 16.85
C ALA A 62 58.64 0.61 17.30
N ARG A 63 59.97 0.54 17.15
CA ARG A 63 60.81 1.73 17.37
C ARG A 63 61.99 1.79 16.41
N THR A 64 61.74 2.23 15.18
CA THR A 64 62.55 3.24 14.46
C THR A 64 61.82 3.72 13.18
N ARG A 65 62.01 5.01 12.82
CA ARG A 65 61.48 5.78 11.66
C ARG A 65 59.99 6.21 11.77
N THR A 66 59.57 7.48 11.72
CA THR A 66 60.14 8.70 11.10
C THR A 66 59.70 9.97 11.83
N ARG A 67 60.68 10.74 12.29
CA ARG A 67 60.55 12.02 13.01
C ARG A 67 60.20 13.20 12.08
N ARG A 68 59.28 13.02 11.13
CA ARG A 68 58.97 14.04 10.09
C ARG A 68 57.51 14.41 9.87
N ARG A 69 56.52 13.73 10.49
CA ARG A 69 55.09 14.10 10.35
C ARG A 69 54.43 14.71 11.59
N MET A 70 55.17 14.79 12.70
CA MET A 70 54.66 15.37 13.95
C MET A 70 54.38 16.89 13.91
N PRO A 71 55.13 17.76 13.21
CA PRO A 71 54.78 19.18 13.16
C PRO A 71 53.58 19.46 12.23
N LEU A 72 53.35 18.65 11.21
CA LEU A 72 52.26 18.87 10.25
C LEU A 72 50.89 18.50 10.83
N VAL A 73 50.80 17.44 11.64
CA VAL A 73 49.54 17.06 12.31
C VAL A 73 49.11 18.09 13.36
N LEU A 74 50.06 18.68 14.11
CA LEU A 74 49.76 19.76 15.05
C LEU A 74 49.25 21.04 14.35
N ILE A 75 49.82 21.40 13.21
CA ILE A 75 49.36 22.55 12.41
C ILE A 75 47.93 22.31 11.90
N VAL A 76 47.63 21.11 11.38
CA VAL A 76 46.30 20.78 10.88
C VAL A 76 45.24 20.85 12.01
N ILE A 77 45.56 20.35 13.20
CA ILE A 77 44.64 20.44 14.36
C ILE A 77 44.41 21.90 14.79
N LEU A 78 45.46 22.73 14.83
CA LEU A 78 45.31 24.15 15.15
C LEU A 78 44.50 24.91 14.10
N VAL A 79 44.64 24.57 12.82
CA VAL A 79 43.84 25.17 11.73
C VAL A 79 42.38 24.76 11.84
N ILE A 80 42.07 23.50 12.13
CA ILE A 80 40.68 23.04 12.33
C ILE A 80 40.05 23.74 13.55
N LEU A 81 40.79 23.88 14.65
CA LEU A 81 40.31 24.60 15.83
C LEU A 81 40.08 26.08 15.53
N ALA A 82 40.99 26.74 14.82
CA ALA A 82 40.81 28.14 14.41
C ALA A 82 39.58 28.31 13.50
N LEU A 83 39.37 27.41 12.53
CA LEU A 83 38.21 27.42 11.63
C LEU A 83 36.88 27.20 12.37
N SER A 84 36.87 26.30 13.37
CA SER A 84 35.69 26.06 14.20
C SER A 84 35.32 27.26 15.08
N VAL A 85 36.30 28.00 15.60
CA VAL A 85 36.07 29.22 16.38
C VAL A 85 35.55 30.36 15.48
N THR A 86 36.06 30.49 14.24
CA THR A 86 35.53 31.47 13.29
C THR A 86 34.10 31.15 12.85
N ALA A 87 33.76 29.87 12.62
CA ALA A 87 32.42 29.45 12.23
C ALA A 87 31.38 29.73 13.34
N PHE A 88 31.77 29.52 14.60
CA PHE A 88 30.91 29.81 15.74
C PHE A 88 30.70 31.33 15.95
N ALA A 89 31.74 32.15 15.75
CA ALA A 89 31.64 33.60 15.82
C ALA A 89 30.76 34.18 14.69
N THR A 90 30.87 33.66 13.46
CA THR A 90 29.99 34.07 12.36
C THR A 90 28.54 33.64 12.58
N TRP A 91 28.30 32.47 13.17
CA TRP A 91 26.96 31.98 13.51
C TRP A 91 26.28 32.83 14.61
N MET A 92 27.05 33.30 15.60
CA MET A 92 26.53 34.15 16.67
C MET A 92 26.21 35.58 16.19
N VAL A 93 27.00 36.14 15.26
CA VAL A 93 26.69 37.44 14.62
C VAL A 93 25.50 37.32 13.66
N TYR A 94 25.40 36.22 12.91
CA TYR A 94 24.27 35.95 12.01
C TYR A 94 22.93 35.92 12.74
N THR A 95 22.87 35.27 13.90
CA THR A 95 21.63 35.10 14.66
C THR A 95 21.20 36.35 15.44
N GLN A 96 22.15 37.14 15.96
CA GLN A 96 21.83 38.29 16.83
C GLN A 96 21.61 39.61 16.06
N VAL A 97 22.18 39.76 14.86
CA VAL A 97 22.19 41.04 14.13
C VAL A 97 21.45 40.98 12.80
N ILE A 98 21.51 39.87 12.06
CA ILE A 98 20.98 39.80 10.68
C ILE A 98 19.51 39.36 10.67
N GLN A 99 19.13 38.35 11.47
CA GLN A 99 17.74 37.87 11.57
C GLN A 99 16.69 38.94 11.94
N PRO A 100 16.91 39.83 12.93
CA PRO A 100 15.88 40.80 13.30
C PRO A 100 15.73 41.94 12.28
N SER A 101 16.77 42.25 11.50
CA SER A 101 16.76 43.35 10.51
C SER A 101 16.18 42.95 9.15
N GLN A 102 16.15 41.65 8.82
CA GLN A 102 15.61 41.13 7.56
C GLN A 102 14.07 41.06 7.54
N GLN A 103 13.40 41.09 8.71
CA GLN A 103 11.94 41.01 8.79
C GLN A 103 11.22 42.34 8.46
N GLN A 104 11.93 43.46 8.37
CA GLN A 104 11.27 44.77 8.40
C GLN A 104 11.45 45.67 7.18
N GLU A 105 12.23 45.30 6.15
CA GLU A 105 12.54 46.29 5.09
C GLU A 105 12.55 45.81 3.62
N GLU A 106 12.13 44.60 3.26
CA GLU A 106 12.03 44.28 1.81
C GLU A 106 10.80 43.45 1.44
N THR A 107 9.66 44.12 1.57
CA THR A 107 8.47 43.93 0.72
C THR A 107 8.85 44.12 -0.76
N ALA A 108 9.24 43.04 -1.45
CA ALA A 108 9.02 42.80 -2.89
C ALA A 108 9.67 41.46 -3.33
N ALA A 109 8.83 40.42 -3.48
CA ALA A 109 8.94 39.14 -4.22
C ALA A 109 10.22 38.81 -5.06
N PRO A 110 10.65 37.54 -5.15
CA PRO A 110 9.79 36.34 -5.20
C PRO A 110 10.01 35.34 -4.06
N GLU A 111 8.87 34.82 -3.60
CA GLU A 111 8.69 33.71 -2.67
C GLU A 111 9.38 32.43 -3.19
N GLU A 112 10.21 31.81 -2.36
CA GLU A 112 10.34 30.34 -2.36
C GLU A 112 9.48 29.80 -1.21
N GLU A 113 8.16 29.90 -1.39
CA GLU A 113 7.15 29.01 -0.81
C GLU A 113 6.67 28.13 -1.97
N SER A 114 7.02 26.84 -2.09
CA SER A 114 6.38 26.03 -3.15
C SER A 114 6.52 24.50 -3.10
N THR A 115 6.78 23.83 -1.98
CA THR A 115 6.67 22.35 -1.99
C THR A 115 5.42 21.83 -1.27
N ASP A 116 5.18 22.26 -0.04
CA ASP A 116 4.02 21.75 0.72
C ASP A 116 2.70 22.38 0.26
N ASN A 117 2.72 23.66 -0.12
CA ASN A 117 1.56 24.36 -0.64
C ASN A 117 1.19 23.86 -2.05
N ASP A 118 2.19 23.55 -2.88
CA ASP A 118 1.99 23.03 -4.23
C ASP A 118 1.45 21.60 -4.20
N ALA A 119 1.97 20.73 -3.33
CA ALA A 119 1.43 19.38 -3.12
C ALA A 119 0.01 19.38 -2.53
N SER A 120 -0.27 20.25 -1.56
CA SER A 120 -1.62 20.38 -0.97
C SER A 120 -2.63 20.94 -1.99
N GLN A 121 -2.20 21.89 -2.83
CA GLN A 121 -3.02 22.41 -3.92
C GLN A 121 -3.25 21.37 -5.02
N ALA A 122 -2.24 20.57 -5.35
CA ALA A 122 -2.37 19.48 -6.32
C ALA A 122 -3.37 18.41 -5.83
N LEU A 123 -3.31 18.01 -4.56
CA LEU A 123 -4.29 17.07 -3.98
C LEU A 123 -5.70 17.67 -3.99
N ALA A 124 -5.86 18.91 -3.53
CA ALA A 124 -7.16 19.59 -3.54
C ALA A 124 -7.75 19.69 -4.96
N SER A 125 -6.90 19.89 -5.98
CA SER A 125 -7.36 19.93 -7.37
C SER A 125 -7.87 18.59 -7.89
N GLN A 126 -7.34 17.46 -7.40
CA GLN A 126 -7.86 16.13 -7.74
C GLN A 126 -9.18 15.86 -7.02
N GLU A 127 -9.30 16.22 -5.74
CA GLU A 127 -10.55 16.10 -4.98
C GLU A 127 -11.70 16.89 -5.63
N ASP A 128 -11.41 18.08 -6.18
CA ASP A 128 -12.38 18.93 -6.87
C ASP A 128 -13.03 18.25 -8.09
N VAL A 129 -12.37 17.28 -8.74
CA VAL A 129 -12.93 16.49 -9.85
C VAL A 129 -14.19 15.74 -9.41
N TYR A 130 -14.24 15.31 -8.14
CA TYR A 130 -15.36 14.56 -7.57
C TYR A 130 -16.46 15.43 -6.97
N ALA A 131 -16.32 16.76 -6.96
CA ALA A 131 -17.27 17.66 -6.31
C ALA A 131 -18.71 17.48 -6.83
N ALA A 132 -18.88 17.26 -8.13
CA ALA A 132 -20.19 16.99 -8.74
C ALA A 132 -20.79 15.66 -8.23
N LYS A 133 -19.99 14.60 -8.15
CA LYS A 133 -20.43 13.29 -7.66
C LYS A 133 -20.81 13.35 -6.17
N ILE A 134 -20.01 14.06 -5.35
CA ILE A 134 -20.32 14.30 -3.93
C ILE A 134 -21.66 15.05 -3.79
N ALA A 135 -21.90 16.08 -4.62
CA ALA A 135 -23.17 16.82 -4.60
C ALA A 135 -24.37 15.94 -4.99
N GLU A 136 -24.23 15.01 -5.94
CA GLU A 136 -25.26 14.02 -6.27
C GLU A 136 -25.59 13.13 -5.07
N TYR A 137 -24.57 12.59 -4.37
CA TYR A 137 -24.78 11.80 -3.16
C TYR A 137 -25.46 12.60 -2.06
N THR A 138 -25.03 13.85 -1.81
CA THR A 138 -25.68 14.73 -0.82
C THR A 138 -27.16 14.92 -1.15
N ALA A 139 -27.50 15.19 -2.42
CA ALA A 139 -28.89 15.36 -2.84
C ALA A 139 -29.72 14.06 -2.69
N ALA A 140 -29.16 12.93 -3.10
CA ALA A 140 -29.83 11.63 -3.00
C ALA A 140 -30.02 11.15 -1.56
N LEU A 141 -29.08 11.43 -0.66
CA LEU A 141 -29.24 11.12 0.77
C LEU A 141 -30.30 12.00 1.46
N GLN A 142 -30.52 13.22 0.97
CA GLN A 142 -31.54 14.12 1.52
C GLN A 142 -32.96 13.78 1.03
N ASP A 143 -33.10 13.34 -0.22
CA ASP A 143 -34.39 12.98 -0.83
C ASP A 143 -34.26 11.73 -1.73
N PRO A 144 -34.10 10.52 -1.14
CA PRO A 144 -33.80 9.29 -1.89
C PRO A 144 -34.87 8.91 -2.92
N GLU A 145 -36.13 9.32 -2.71
CA GLU A 145 -37.26 8.95 -3.57
C GLU A 145 -37.40 9.87 -4.79
N ASN A 146 -36.96 11.13 -4.70
CA ASN A 146 -37.22 12.14 -5.75
C ASN A 146 -35.94 12.72 -6.38
N ALA A 147 -34.77 12.54 -5.78
CA ALA A 147 -33.52 13.05 -6.32
C ALA A 147 -33.24 12.52 -7.73
N GLN A 148 -32.98 13.43 -8.66
CA GLN A 148 -32.58 13.10 -10.04
C GLN A 148 -31.06 12.97 -10.10
N VAL A 149 -30.57 11.75 -9.85
CA VAL A 149 -29.14 11.43 -9.82
C VAL A 149 -28.79 10.35 -10.83
N SER A 150 -27.49 10.17 -11.08
CA SER A 150 -26.98 9.08 -11.89
C SER A 150 -27.36 7.70 -11.31
N GLU A 151 -27.44 6.69 -12.18
CA GLU A 151 -27.89 5.35 -11.82
C GLU A 151 -26.99 4.72 -10.74
N ASP A 152 -25.67 4.90 -10.86
CA ASP A 152 -24.68 4.42 -9.89
C ASP A 152 -24.89 5.03 -8.48
N VAL A 153 -25.21 6.32 -8.39
CA VAL A 153 -25.52 6.99 -7.12
C VAL A 153 -26.85 6.49 -6.56
N SER A 154 -27.88 6.38 -7.41
CA SER A 154 -29.17 5.84 -6.98
C SER A 154 -29.03 4.43 -6.41
N ARG A 155 -28.26 3.55 -7.07
CA ARG A 155 -27.96 2.19 -6.61
C ARG A 155 -27.25 2.20 -5.25
N ALA A 156 -26.20 3.01 -5.10
CA ALA A 156 -25.45 3.10 -3.85
C ALA A 156 -26.29 3.64 -2.69
N VAL A 157 -27.13 4.66 -2.91
CA VAL A 157 -28.01 5.25 -1.89
C VAL A 157 -29.18 4.32 -1.51
N MET A 158 -29.73 3.58 -2.47
CA MET A 158 -30.72 2.55 -2.15
C MET A 158 -30.13 1.45 -1.26
N ASN A 159 -28.81 1.20 -1.36
CA ASN A 159 -28.13 0.33 -0.43
C ASN A 159 -28.10 0.92 0.96
N ASP A 160 -27.75 2.20 1.14
CA ASP A 160 -27.80 2.89 2.44
C ASP A 160 -29.17 2.76 3.13
N TYR A 161 -30.25 3.02 2.38
CA TYR A 161 -31.60 2.86 2.91
C TYR A 161 -31.93 1.41 3.31
N THR A 162 -31.40 0.43 2.58
CA THR A 162 -31.58 -0.99 2.91
C THR A 162 -30.66 -1.44 4.05
N PHE A 163 -29.45 -0.89 4.13
CA PHE A 163 -28.44 -1.15 5.15
C PHE A 163 -28.91 -0.63 6.51
N SER A 164 -29.40 0.62 6.53
CA SER A 164 -29.95 1.27 7.72
C SER A 164 -31.19 0.56 8.27
N GLN A 165 -32.01 -0.05 7.41
CA GLN A 165 -33.18 -0.83 7.85
C GLN A 165 -32.84 -2.23 8.37
N ASN A 166 -31.76 -2.86 7.88
CA ASN A 166 -31.45 -4.26 8.15
C ASN A 166 -30.35 -4.50 9.20
N ARG A 167 -29.61 -3.49 9.67
CA ARG A 167 -28.49 -3.71 10.61
C ARG A 167 -28.30 -2.70 11.74
N SER A 168 -27.56 -3.23 12.72
CA SER A 168 -26.92 -2.73 13.93
C SER A 168 -27.22 -1.31 14.43
N SER A 169 -27.37 -1.18 15.75
CA SER A 169 -27.37 0.11 16.45
C SER A 169 -26.07 0.91 16.28
N SER A 170 -25.03 0.32 15.68
CA SER A 170 -23.75 0.97 15.35
C SER A 170 -23.74 1.68 13.99
N TYR A 171 -24.81 1.67 13.20
CA TYR A 171 -24.77 2.35 11.89
C TYR A 171 -24.66 3.88 12.03
N VAL A 172 -23.67 4.49 11.38
CA VAL A 172 -23.41 5.95 11.47
C VAL A 172 -23.88 6.70 10.22
N GLY A 173 -23.90 6.05 9.05
CA GLY A 173 -24.31 6.63 7.78
C GLY A 173 -23.31 6.38 6.65
N MET A 174 -23.66 6.81 5.44
CA MET A 174 -22.73 6.81 4.33
C MET A 174 -21.64 7.88 4.48
N ARG A 175 -20.43 7.51 4.06
CA ARG A 175 -19.23 8.33 4.07
C ARG A 175 -18.48 8.16 2.75
N TYR A 176 -17.56 9.07 2.48
CA TYR A 176 -16.61 8.94 1.38
C TYR A 176 -15.18 9.19 1.84
N ALA A 177 -14.21 8.67 1.10
CA ALA A 177 -12.79 8.90 1.31
C ALA A 177 -12.08 9.04 -0.04
N PHE A 178 -11.03 9.85 -0.06
CA PHE A 178 -10.11 9.95 -1.20
C PHE A 178 -8.91 9.03 -0.95
N VAL A 179 -8.63 8.13 -1.89
CA VAL A 179 -7.57 7.13 -1.77
C VAL A 179 -6.90 6.96 -3.13
N ASP A 180 -5.57 6.99 -3.17
CA ASP A 180 -4.80 6.60 -4.37
C ASP A 180 -4.83 5.07 -4.50
N LEU A 181 -5.75 4.54 -5.30
CA LEU A 181 -5.92 3.11 -5.52
C LEU A 181 -4.98 2.64 -6.63
N GLY A 182 -4.04 1.75 -6.31
CA GLY A 182 -3.06 1.25 -7.28
C GLY A 182 -1.74 2.03 -7.31
N GLU A 183 -1.60 3.06 -6.46
CA GLU A 183 -0.38 3.88 -6.33
C GLU A 183 0.02 4.56 -7.66
N ASP A 184 -0.97 4.99 -8.45
CA ASP A 184 -0.77 5.66 -9.73
C ASP A 184 -0.69 7.20 -9.60
N GLY A 185 -0.94 7.72 -8.39
CA GLY A 185 -0.89 9.14 -8.06
C GLY A 185 -2.18 9.90 -8.37
N ILE A 186 -3.23 9.18 -8.76
CA ILE A 186 -4.60 9.69 -8.96
C ILE A 186 -5.41 9.34 -7.71
N LEU A 187 -6.06 10.32 -7.11
CA LEU A 187 -6.99 10.07 -6.00
C LEU A 187 -8.30 9.51 -6.54
N ASP A 188 -8.74 8.38 -5.98
CA ASP A 188 -10.05 7.79 -6.22
C ASP A 188 -11.04 8.15 -5.13
N LEU A 189 -12.32 8.20 -5.49
CA LEU A 189 -13.42 8.37 -4.55
C LEU A 189 -14.00 7.00 -4.18
N VAL A 190 -13.85 6.62 -2.91
CA VAL A 190 -14.50 5.44 -2.32
C VAL A 190 -15.70 5.90 -1.51
N VAL A 191 -16.87 5.32 -1.77
CA VAL A 191 -18.10 5.55 -0.99
C VAL A 191 -18.45 4.29 -0.22
N ALA A 192 -18.75 4.42 1.07
CA ALA A 192 -19.04 3.29 1.94
C ALA A 192 -20.12 3.59 2.99
N ALA A 193 -20.83 2.55 3.40
CA ALA A 193 -21.64 2.54 4.62
C ALA A 193 -20.70 2.31 5.82
N VAL A 194 -20.73 3.20 6.83
CA VAL A 194 -19.78 3.17 7.96
C VAL A 194 -20.49 2.94 9.30
N GLU A 195 -19.88 2.14 10.15
CA GLU A 195 -20.31 1.83 11.52
C GLU A 195 -19.51 2.59 12.60
N GLU A 196 -20.02 2.61 13.84
CA GLU A 196 -19.43 3.30 15.00
C GLU A 196 -18.04 2.78 15.38
N ASP A 197 -17.75 1.51 15.08
CA ASP A 197 -16.44 0.90 15.32
C ASP A 197 -15.42 1.19 14.20
N GLY A 198 -15.82 1.95 13.18
CA GLY A 198 -15.01 2.30 12.02
C GLY A 198 -15.05 1.27 10.89
N THR A 199 -15.83 0.19 11.03
CA THR A 199 -16.05 -0.76 9.94
C THR A 199 -16.73 -0.05 8.77
N ALA A 200 -16.13 -0.15 7.59
CA ALA A 200 -16.65 0.43 6.36
C ALA A 200 -16.99 -0.69 5.37
N SER A 201 -18.19 -0.64 4.79
CA SER A 201 -18.64 -1.52 3.71
C SER A 201 -18.73 -0.69 2.42
N PRO A 202 -17.76 -0.81 1.50
CA PRO A 202 -17.79 -0.08 0.25
C PRO A 202 -19.04 -0.39 -0.57
N VAL A 203 -19.60 0.64 -1.21
CA VAL A 203 -20.80 0.54 -2.06
C VAL A 203 -20.56 1.07 -3.47
N ALA A 204 -19.61 1.98 -3.64
CA ALA A 204 -19.18 2.47 -4.94
C ALA A 204 -17.71 2.92 -4.91
N VAL A 205 -17.05 2.80 -6.05
CA VAL A 205 -15.68 3.29 -6.30
C VAL A 205 -15.68 4.05 -7.63
N TYR A 206 -15.05 5.21 -7.63
CA TYR A 206 -14.92 6.07 -8.79
C TYR A 206 -13.46 6.49 -8.98
N SER A 207 -13.02 6.45 -10.21
CA SER A 207 -11.72 6.94 -10.64
C SER A 207 -11.91 8.07 -11.65
N HIS A 208 -10.85 8.77 -12.01
CA HIS A 208 -10.90 9.72 -13.09
C HIS A 208 -9.68 9.61 -14.00
N ALA A 209 -9.89 9.90 -15.28
CA ALA A 209 -8.83 10.17 -16.24
C ALA A 209 -9.05 11.59 -16.75
N ASP A 210 -8.04 12.45 -16.62
CA ASP A 210 -8.18 13.90 -16.82
C ASP A 210 -9.33 14.48 -15.96
N ASP A 211 -10.33 15.13 -16.59
CA ASP A 211 -11.50 15.71 -15.90
C ASP A 211 -12.74 14.79 -15.96
N GLU A 212 -12.61 13.55 -16.46
CA GLU A 212 -13.74 12.62 -16.65
C GLU A 212 -13.78 11.56 -15.56
N VAL A 213 -14.83 11.60 -14.73
CA VAL A 213 -15.08 10.61 -13.68
C VAL A 213 -15.71 9.35 -14.27
N SER A 214 -15.04 8.22 -14.05
CA SER A 214 -15.52 6.89 -14.40
C SER A 214 -16.02 6.15 -13.17
N VAL A 215 -17.12 5.43 -13.32
CA VAL A 215 -17.57 4.46 -12.31
C VAL A 215 -16.71 3.22 -12.45
N ILE A 216 -15.96 2.85 -11.42
CA ILE A 216 -15.22 1.60 -11.39
C ILE A 216 -16.19 0.47 -11.07
N GLU A 217 -16.85 0.58 -9.91
CA GLU A 217 -17.89 -0.34 -9.49
C GLU A 217 -18.95 0.37 -8.65
N SER A 218 -20.18 -0.11 -8.72
CA SER A 218 -21.27 0.29 -7.83
C SER A 218 -22.18 -0.91 -7.63
N ILE A 219 -22.42 -1.33 -6.40
CA ILE A 219 -23.25 -2.53 -6.14
C ILE A 219 -24.73 -2.18 -6.01
N VAL A 220 -25.61 -3.09 -6.42
CA VAL A 220 -27.03 -3.04 -6.03
C VAL A 220 -27.22 -4.03 -4.89
N TYR A 221 -27.79 -3.57 -3.79
CA TYR A 221 -28.34 -4.45 -2.77
C TYR A 221 -29.70 -4.91 -3.25
N ALA A 222 -29.70 -5.92 -4.10
CA ALA A 222 -30.90 -6.61 -4.48
C ALA A 222 -31.29 -7.52 -3.30
N TRP A 223 -32.33 -7.13 -2.56
CA TRP A 223 -33.05 -7.95 -1.56
C TRP A 223 -32.24 -8.55 -0.37
N ALA A 224 -32.90 -8.67 0.79
CA ALA A 224 -32.26 -9.12 2.04
C ALA A 224 -31.68 -10.54 2.02
N ALA A 225 -31.94 -11.34 0.98
CA ALA A 225 -31.40 -12.68 0.84
C ALA A 225 -30.38 -12.82 -0.30
N SER A 226 -29.91 -11.69 -0.87
CA SER A 226 -28.73 -11.67 -1.74
C SER A 226 -27.78 -10.53 -1.45
N PRO A 227 -26.91 -10.68 -0.44
CA PRO A 227 -25.95 -9.64 -0.14
C PRO A 227 -24.90 -9.59 -1.26
N SER A 228 -24.96 -8.53 -2.05
CA SER A 228 -23.79 -8.08 -2.80
C SER A 228 -22.72 -7.59 -1.82
N SER A 229 -21.47 -7.93 -2.09
CA SER A 229 -20.31 -7.45 -1.34
C SER A 229 -19.28 -6.86 -2.28
N MET A 230 -18.63 -5.79 -1.84
CA MET A 230 -17.51 -5.17 -2.53
C MET A 230 -16.28 -5.26 -1.63
N ARG A 231 -15.14 -5.67 -2.21
CA ARG A 231 -13.83 -5.61 -1.58
C ARG A 231 -12.90 -4.81 -2.46
N ILE A 232 -12.09 -3.97 -1.84
CA ILE A 232 -11.10 -3.14 -2.52
C ILE A 232 -9.73 -3.65 -2.09
N TYR A 233 -8.79 -3.79 -3.02
CA TYR A 233 -7.44 -4.22 -2.76
C TYR A 233 -6.46 -3.05 -2.89
N THR A 234 -5.30 -3.16 -2.24
CA THR A 234 -4.28 -2.10 -2.23
C THR A 234 -3.69 -1.81 -3.61
N ASP A 235 -3.80 -2.75 -4.55
CA ASP A 235 -3.38 -2.56 -5.94
C ASP A 235 -4.46 -1.94 -6.83
N GLY A 236 -5.51 -1.41 -6.21
CA GLY A 236 -6.63 -0.74 -6.86
C GLY A 236 -7.65 -1.65 -7.53
N SER A 237 -7.46 -2.97 -7.47
CA SER A 237 -8.51 -3.87 -7.93
C SER A 237 -9.71 -3.89 -6.99
N VAL A 238 -10.90 -3.99 -7.58
CA VAL A 238 -12.20 -4.02 -6.90
C VAL A 238 -12.91 -5.30 -7.27
N LEU A 239 -13.23 -6.11 -6.26
CA LEU A 239 -14.00 -7.34 -6.41
C LEU A 239 -15.43 -7.10 -5.94
N VAL A 240 -16.38 -7.30 -6.85
CA VAL A 240 -17.80 -7.34 -6.54
C VAL A 240 -18.28 -8.79 -6.63
N THR A 241 -19.02 -9.22 -5.61
CA THR A 241 -19.69 -10.51 -5.61
C THR A 241 -21.16 -10.31 -5.26
N ASP A 242 -22.05 -10.76 -6.12
CA ASP A 242 -23.48 -10.90 -5.83
C ASP A 242 -23.79 -12.36 -5.48
N SER A 243 -24.58 -12.57 -4.44
CA SER A 243 -24.85 -13.90 -3.91
C SER A 243 -26.33 -14.13 -3.72
N GLY A 244 -27.02 -14.54 -4.78
CA GLY A 244 -28.47 -14.73 -4.76
C GLY A 244 -29.01 -15.90 -5.55
N ASP A 245 -30.19 -15.72 -6.15
CA ASP A 245 -30.66 -16.60 -7.22
C ASP A 245 -29.66 -16.62 -8.39
N GLU A 246 -28.84 -15.58 -8.49
CA GLU A 246 -27.66 -15.52 -9.34
C GLU A 246 -26.43 -15.28 -8.45
N TYR A 247 -25.41 -16.10 -8.65
CA TYR A 247 -24.07 -15.84 -8.18
C TYR A 247 -23.34 -15.11 -9.30
N HIS A 248 -22.79 -13.93 -9.03
CA HIS A 248 -22.03 -13.17 -10.02
C HIS A 248 -20.75 -12.65 -9.39
N VAL A 249 -19.65 -12.74 -10.12
CA VAL A 249 -18.36 -12.22 -9.71
C VAL A 249 -17.81 -11.31 -10.79
N ARG A 250 -17.36 -10.14 -10.36
CA ARG A 250 -16.64 -9.20 -11.20
C ARG A 250 -15.40 -8.70 -10.48
N LEU A 251 -14.26 -8.80 -11.13
CA LEU A 251 -13.00 -8.19 -10.69
C LEU A 251 -12.62 -7.12 -11.71
N THR A 252 -12.48 -5.89 -11.25
CA THR A 252 -12.13 -4.73 -12.07
C THR A 252 -10.83 -4.13 -11.52
N ALA A 253 -9.82 -3.94 -12.36
CA ALA A 253 -8.61 -3.18 -12.07
C ALA A 253 -8.78 -1.72 -12.50
N ILE A 254 -7.98 -0.82 -11.92
CA ILE A 254 -7.88 0.57 -12.35
C ILE A 254 -6.56 0.70 -13.10
N GLU A 255 -6.63 1.07 -14.38
CA GLU A 255 -5.46 1.32 -15.23
C GLU A 255 -5.56 2.72 -15.83
N ASP A 256 -4.61 3.60 -15.52
CA ASP A 256 -4.57 5.00 -15.96
C ASP A 256 -5.91 5.74 -15.68
N GLY A 257 -6.46 5.52 -14.49
CA GLY A 257 -7.72 6.12 -14.07
C GLY A 257 -8.99 5.48 -14.68
N LEU A 258 -8.88 4.40 -15.45
CA LEU A 258 -9.99 3.75 -16.14
C LEU A 258 -10.25 2.32 -15.62
N PRO A 259 -11.51 1.86 -15.58
CA PRO A 259 -11.85 0.49 -15.20
C PRO A 259 -11.49 -0.52 -16.30
N VAL A 260 -10.77 -1.57 -15.93
CA VAL A 260 -10.44 -2.72 -16.77
C VAL A 260 -10.97 -4.00 -16.12
N VAL A 261 -11.87 -4.70 -16.80
CA VAL A 261 -12.48 -5.93 -16.28
C VAL A 261 -11.52 -7.11 -16.48
N GLU A 262 -11.05 -7.68 -15.38
CA GLU A 262 -10.12 -8.82 -15.33
C GLU A 262 -10.86 -10.16 -15.24
N ALA A 263 -12.01 -10.17 -14.58
CA ALA A 263 -12.88 -11.36 -14.49
C ALA A 263 -14.34 -10.92 -14.41
N ASP A 264 -15.22 -11.63 -15.12
CA ASP A 264 -16.65 -11.35 -15.16
C ASP A 264 -17.44 -12.62 -15.51
N TYR A 265 -18.00 -13.28 -14.51
CA TYR A 265 -18.71 -14.55 -14.69
C TYR A 265 -19.74 -14.79 -13.59
N GLY A 266 -20.70 -15.68 -13.86
CA GLY A 266 -21.76 -15.98 -12.91
C GLY A 266 -22.48 -17.31 -13.18
N ALA A 267 -23.37 -17.67 -12.27
CA ALA A 267 -24.21 -18.85 -12.32
C ALA A 267 -25.61 -18.54 -11.80
N SER A 268 -26.64 -19.00 -12.51
CA SER A 268 -28.02 -18.96 -12.05
C SER A 268 -28.32 -20.24 -11.27
N LEU A 269 -28.46 -20.10 -9.94
CA LEU A 269 -28.67 -21.23 -9.02
C LEU A 269 -30.00 -21.98 -9.27
N PRO A 270 -31.13 -21.32 -9.60
CA PRO A 270 -32.41 -22.01 -9.81
C PRO A 270 -32.43 -22.98 -10.99
N ASN A 271 -31.59 -22.77 -12.00
CA ASN A 271 -31.61 -23.55 -13.25
C ASN A 271 -30.27 -24.19 -13.61
N GLY A 272 -29.20 -23.95 -12.84
CA GLY A 272 -27.87 -24.53 -13.04
C GLY A 272 -27.20 -24.09 -14.34
N ARG A 273 -27.46 -22.85 -14.78
CA ARG A 273 -26.82 -22.27 -15.98
C ARG A 273 -25.67 -21.36 -15.57
N PHE A 274 -24.58 -21.43 -16.33
CA PHE A 274 -23.37 -20.65 -16.11
C PHE A 274 -23.19 -19.63 -17.24
N TYR A 275 -22.64 -18.47 -16.92
CA TYR A 275 -22.49 -17.35 -17.85
C TYR A 275 -21.16 -16.63 -17.66
N ALA A 276 -20.65 -16.02 -18.73
CA ALA A 276 -19.55 -15.06 -18.73
C ALA A 276 -20.05 -13.69 -19.23
N GLY A 277 -19.56 -12.61 -18.62
CA GLY A 277 -19.97 -11.23 -18.90
C GLY A 277 -21.20 -10.76 -18.12
N SER A 278 -21.52 -9.46 -18.21
CA SER A 278 -22.76 -8.87 -17.68
C SER A 278 -23.43 -7.90 -18.67
N GLY A 279 -24.57 -7.32 -18.29
CA GLY A 279 -25.16 -6.16 -18.99
C GLY A 279 -25.68 -6.44 -20.40
N GLY A 280 -26.21 -7.65 -20.65
CA GLY A 280 -26.77 -8.05 -21.94
C GLY A 280 -25.76 -8.64 -22.94
N SER A 281 -24.50 -8.80 -22.52
CA SER A 281 -23.45 -9.52 -23.26
C SER A 281 -23.19 -10.94 -22.73
N GLU A 282 -24.04 -11.42 -21.82
CA GLU A 282 -23.92 -12.73 -21.18
C GLU A 282 -23.83 -13.87 -22.21
N LEU A 283 -22.68 -14.53 -22.24
CA LEU A 283 -22.45 -15.73 -23.00
C LEU A 283 -22.68 -16.93 -22.08
N GLN A 284 -23.59 -17.83 -22.45
CA GLN A 284 -23.73 -19.08 -21.70
C GLN A 284 -22.47 -19.93 -21.89
N ILE A 285 -21.87 -20.33 -20.76
CA ILE A 285 -20.68 -21.19 -20.70
C ILE A 285 -21.02 -22.55 -20.10
N SER A 286 -20.11 -23.50 -20.23
CA SER A 286 -20.17 -24.80 -19.57
C SER A 286 -19.81 -24.71 -18.08
N GLU A 287 -20.17 -25.75 -17.33
CA GLU A 287 -19.75 -25.88 -15.93
C GLU A 287 -18.21 -25.97 -15.79
N GLU A 288 -17.54 -26.62 -16.75
CA GLU A 288 -16.07 -26.72 -16.78
C GLU A 288 -15.42 -25.35 -16.95
N GLU A 289 -15.86 -24.57 -17.94
CA GLU A 289 -15.39 -23.18 -18.17
C GLU A 289 -15.65 -22.28 -16.96
N PHE A 290 -16.78 -22.45 -16.26
CA PHE A 290 -17.06 -21.69 -15.04
C PHE A 290 -16.03 -21.95 -13.93
N TYR A 291 -15.67 -23.23 -13.70
CA TYR A 291 -14.65 -23.56 -12.70
C TYR A 291 -13.24 -23.15 -13.15
N GLU A 292 -12.95 -23.13 -14.45
CA GLU A 292 -11.72 -22.53 -14.98
C GLU A 292 -11.63 -21.04 -14.60
N HIS A 293 -12.71 -20.27 -14.80
CA HIS A 293 -12.78 -18.87 -14.36
C HIS A 293 -12.67 -18.70 -12.84
N GLU A 294 -13.23 -19.61 -12.04
CA GLU A 294 -13.02 -19.57 -10.58
C GLU A 294 -11.56 -19.79 -10.19
N ASP A 295 -10.85 -20.68 -10.87
CA ASP A 295 -9.43 -20.92 -10.61
C ASP A 295 -8.56 -19.76 -11.13
N GLU A 296 -8.90 -19.16 -12.28
CA GLU A 296 -8.30 -17.90 -12.76
C GLU A 296 -8.47 -16.78 -11.74
N LEU A 297 -9.69 -16.58 -11.20
CA LEU A 297 -9.94 -15.58 -10.16
C LEU A 297 -9.09 -15.83 -8.91
N LYS A 298 -8.99 -17.08 -8.44
CA LYS A 298 -8.15 -17.41 -7.28
C LYS A 298 -6.69 -17.03 -7.53
N ASN A 299 -6.19 -17.25 -8.75
CA ASN A 299 -4.84 -16.86 -9.13
C ASN A 299 -4.69 -15.33 -9.22
N LEU A 300 -5.69 -14.62 -9.76
CA LEU A 300 -5.70 -13.16 -9.80
C LEU A 300 -5.69 -12.56 -8.39
N LEU A 301 -6.41 -13.16 -7.44
CA LEU A 301 -6.49 -12.70 -6.06
C LEU A 301 -5.30 -13.15 -5.19
N ASP A 302 -4.45 -14.05 -5.67
CA ASP A 302 -3.33 -14.58 -4.87
C ASP A 302 -2.35 -13.47 -4.49
N GLY A 303 -2.08 -13.35 -3.19
CA GLY A 303 -1.19 -12.32 -2.65
C GLY A 303 -1.77 -10.90 -2.57
N LYS A 304 -2.99 -10.64 -3.06
CA LYS A 304 -3.64 -9.33 -2.89
C LYS A 304 -3.98 -9.06 -1.43
N GLN A 305 -3.80 -7.81 -1.00
CA GLN A 305 -4.14 -7.35 0.34
C GLN A 305 -5.37 -6.46 0.28
N GLU A 306 -6.38 -6.76 1.09
CA GLU A 306 -7.59 -5.94 1.19
C GLU A 306 -7.24 -4.59 1.82
N LEU A 307 -7.71 -3.51 1.18
CA LEU A 307 -7.50 -2.14 1.63
C LEU A 307 -8.30 -1.89 2.91
N THR A 308 -7.65 -1.28 3.89
CA THR A 308 -8.32 -0.74 5.08
C THR A 308 -8.17 0.77 5.09
N ILE A 309 -9.28 1.49 4.93
CA ILE A 309 -9.30 2.96 4.99
C ILE A 309 -9.35 3.39 6.47
N PRO A 310 -8.40 4.22 6.94
CA PRO A 310 -8.39 4.73 8.31
C PRO A 310 -9.70 5.47 8.67
N GLY A 311 -10.12 5.34 9.93
CA GLY A 311 -11.38 5.95 10.41
C GLY A 311 -11.45 7.47 10.24
N ASP A 312 -10.30 8.15 10.30
CA ASP A 312 -10.17 9.60 10.16
C ASP A 312 -10.10 10.09 8.70
N ALA A 313 -9.96 9.19 7.73
CA ALA A 313 -10.01 9.53 6.30
C ALA A 313 -11.45 9.63 5.76
N TRP A 314 -12.46 9.26 6.55
CA TRP A 314 -13.86 9.29 6.13
C TRP A 314 -14.53 10.66 6.32
N HIS A 315 -15.02 11.22 5.22
CA HIS A 315 -15.78 12.45 5.15
C HIS A 315 -17.29 12.18 5.18
N SER A 316 -18.07 13.11 5.73
CA SER A 316 -19.53 13.08 5.66
C SER A 316 -20.06 13.76 4.40
N PHE A 317 -21.12 13.20 3.81
CA PHE A 317 -22.01 13.94 2.92
C PHE A 317 -22.86 14.92 3.77
N SER A 318 -22.39 16.15 3.94
CA SER A 318 -23.12 17.22 4.64
C SER A 318 -24.09 17.94 3.73
#